data_AF-A0A6V7JXN3-F1
#
_entry.id   AF-A0A6V7JXN3-F1
#
_cell.length_a   1.000
_cell.length_b   1.000
_cell.length_c   1.000
_cell.angle_alpha   90.00
_cell.angle_beta   90.00
_cell.angle_gamma   90.00
#
_symmetry.space_group_name_H-M   'P 1'
#
loop_
_entity.id
_entity.type
_entity.pdbx_description
1 polymer ?
#
loop_
_entity_poly.entity_id
_entity_poly.type
_entity_poly.pdbx_seq_one_letter_code
_entity_poly.pdbx_strand_id
1 'polypeptide(L)'
;MSLVCQQWKRVEESSWRNIKKLDLTDRIYAHSHLHELPEEYRSLANISKVLKKCGRFLKELSIGVPFRYNILSVVQDHCKNLQKLVLDFKYYGIKFNDTFFSELKNLKSLELYNVRQDLRDNFWSGTSKSLEELKVYGQHYDSIELNFT
;
A
#
# COMPACT_ATOMS: atom_id res chain seq x y z
N MET A 1 22.20 -22.21 -9.36
CA MET A 1 21.59 -22.90 -8.20
C MET A 1 22.25 -22.36 -6.94
N SER A 2 21.59 -21.52 -6.15
CA SER A 2 22.19 -20.96 -4.94
C SER A 2 21.99 -21.91 -3.75
N LEU A 3 23.12 -22.35 -3.18
CA LEU A 3 23.25 -23.20 -1.99
C LEU A 3 22.98 -22.42 -0.70
N VAL A 4 21.82 -21.78 -0.57
CA VAL A 4 21.41 -21.21 0.73
C VAL A 4 20.63 -22.30 1.46
N CYS A 5 21.28 -22.92 2.45
CA CYS A 5 20.81 -24.10 3.18
C CYS A 5 19.36 -23.91 3.70
N GLN A 6 18.54 -24.97 3.76
CA GLN A 6 17.11 -24.89 4.08
C GLN A 6 16.77 -24.08 5.35
N GLN A 7 17.69 -24.02 6.31
CA GLN A 7 17.60 -23.16 7.50
C GLN A 7 17.52 -21.67 7.15
N TRP A 8 18.35 -21.17 6.25
CA TRP A 8 18.34 -19.76 5.83
C TRP A 8 17.06 -19.40 5.08
N LYS A 9 16.50 -20.34 4.31
CA LYS A 9 15.18 -20.17 3.69
C LYS A 9 14.06 -20.08 4.75
N ARG A 10 14.12 -20.89 5.81
CA ARG A 10 13.18 -20.79 6.94
C ARG A 10 13.35 -19.49 7.72
N VAL A 11 14.59 -19.04 7.93
CA VAL A 11 14.90 -17.77 8.59
C VAL A 11 14.37 -16.62 7.73
N GLU A 12 14.62 -16.62 6.42
CA GLU A 12 14.07 -15.64 5.46
C GLU A 12 12.54 -15.59 5.52
N GLU A 13 11.85 -16.73 5.45
CA GLU A 13 10.39 -16.82 5.57
C GLU A 13 9.87 -16.34 6.93
N SER A 14 10.60 -16.61 8.03
CA SER A 14 10.23 -16.15 9.37
C SER A 14 10.42 -14.65 9.53
N SER A 15 11.44 -14.06 8.91
CA SER A 15 11.69 -12.62 8.92
C SER A 15 10.55 -11.87 8.23
N TRP A 16 10.02 -12.39 7.13
CA TRP A 16 8.87 -11.78 6.45
C TRP A 16 7.59 -11.79 7.31
N ARG A 17 7.43 -12.73 8.26
CA ARG A 17 6.25 -12.78 9.16
C ARG A 17 6.22 -11.61 10.13
N ASN A 18 7.39 -11.09 10.49
CA ASN A 18 7.56 -10.00 11.45
C ASN A 18 7.32 -8.63 10.81
N ILE A 19 7.36 -8.53 9.47
CA ILE A 19 7.05 -7.30 8.76
C ILE A 19 5.53 -7.10 8.78
N LYS A 20 5.08 -6.19 9.65
CA LYS A 20 3.67 -5.77 9.76
C LYS A 20 3.39 -4.45 9.08
N LYS A 21 4.41 -3.63 8.92
CA LYS A 21 4.33 -2.29 8.34
C LYS A 21 5.35 -2.19 7.23
N LEU A 22 4.95 -1.61 6.11
CA LEU A 22 5.86 -1.33 5.01
C LEU A 22 5.54 0.05 4.46
N ASP A 23 6.55 0.92 4.43
CA ASP A 23 6.42 2.28 3.89
C ASP A 23 7.27 2.41 2.63
N LEU A 24 6.59 2.55 1.50
CA LEU A 24 7.15 2.69 0.16
C LEU A 24 6.87 4.08 -0.41
N THR A 25 6.74 5.09 0.45
CA THR A 25 6.54 6.49 0.03
C THR A 25 7.87 7.23 -0.01
N ASP A 26 8.04 8.11 -0.99
CA ASP A 26 9.15 9.07 -1.02
C ASP A 26 8.80 10.34 -0.21
N ARG A 27 8.45 10.14 1.07
CA ARG A 27 8.16 11.25 1.99
C ARG A 27 9.41 11.63 2.76
N ILE A 28 9.92 12.82 2.45
CA ILE A 28 11.13 13.42 3.03
C ILE A 28 11.09 13.47 4.58
N TYR A 29 9.91 13.42 5.20
CA TYR A 29 9.72 13.66 6.63
C TYR A 29 9.36 12.42 7.48
N ALA A 30 9.33 11.21 6.90
CA ALA A 30 9.08 9.97 7.65
C ALA A 30 10.13 8.90 7.31
N HIS A 31 10.43 7.99 8.24
CA HIS A 31 11.28 6.83 7.97
C HIS A 31 10.62 5.92 6.94
N SER A 32 10.99 6.11 5.67
CA SER A 32 10.52 5.27 4.56
C SER A 32 11.49 4.12 4.32
N HIS A 33 10.94 2.91 4.24
CA HIS A 33 11.70 1.71 3.87
C HIS A 33 12.18 1.79 2.42
N LEU A 34 11.63 2.71 1.61
CA LEU A 34 12.13 2.97 0.27
C LEU A 34 13.56 3.53 0.29
N HIS A 35 13.90 4.41 1.24
CA HIS A 35 15.23 5.00 1.34
C HIS A 35 16.30 4.03 1.85
N GLU A 36 15.88 3.00 2.61
CA GLU A 36 16.75 1.92 3.07
C GLU A 36 17.17 0.96 1.94
N LEU A 37 16.40 0.94 0.85
CA LEU A 37 16.69 0.12 -0.32
C LEU A 37 17.68 0.84 -1.24
N PRO A 38 18.70 0.14 -1.77
CA PRO A 38 19.51 0.68 -2.87
C PRO A 38 18.64 0.96 -4.10
N GLU A 39 19.02 1.95 -4.90
CA GLU A 39 18.20 2.51 -5.98
C GLU A 39 17.78 1.42 -7.00
N GLU A 40 18.66 0.48 -7.31
CA GLU A 40 18.40 -0.63 -8.23
C GLU A 40 17.30 -1.60 -7.73
N TYR A 41 17.02 -1.60 -6.42
CA TYR A 41 15.95 -2.40 -5.81
C TYR A 41 14.62 -1.64 -5.68
N ARG A 42 14.59 -0.34 -5.98
CA ARG A 42 13.37 0.51 -5.92
C ARG A 42 12.46 0.35 -7.15
N SER A 43 12.77 -0.60 -8.04
CA SER A 43 11.91 -0.89 -9.19
C SER A 43 10.59 -1.52 -8.76
N LEU A 44 9.52 -1.22 -9.50
CA LEU A 44 8.21 -1.84 -9.29
C LEU A 44 8.26 -3.37 -9.29
N ALA A 45 9.09 -3.96 -10.16
CA ALA A 45 9.23 -5.41 -10.25
C ALA A 45 9.81 -6.02 -8.96
N ASN A 46 10.80 -5.35 -8.36
CA ASN A 46 11.43 -5.81 -7.12
C ASN A 46 10.49 -5.64 -5.92
N ILE A 47 9.82 -4.50 -5.82
CA ILE A 47 8.81 -4.28 -4.78
C ILE A 47 7.63 -5.25 -4.91
N SER A 48 7.20 -5.56 -6.14
CA SER A 48 6.16 -6.57 -6.35
C SER A 48 6.58 -7.95 -5.85
N LYS A 49 7.86 -8.32 -5.98
CA LYS A 49 8.39 -9.58 -5.40
C LYS A 49 8.36 -9.53 -3.86
N VAL A 50 8.66 -8.39 -3.26
CA VAL A 50 8.59 -8.20 -1.80
C VAL A 50 7.15 -8.37 -1.32
N LEU A 51 6.20 -7.66 -1.92
CA LEU A 51 4.77 -7.75 -1.58
C LEU A 51 4.22 -9.17 -1.75
N LYS A 52 4.67 -9.92 -2.76
CA LYS A 52 4.32 -11.34 -2.94
C LYS A 52 4.79 -12.23 -1.78
N LYS A 53 5.93 -11.90 -1.16
CA LYS A 53 6.50 -12.68 -0.04
C LYS A 53 5.87 -12.29 1.31
N CYS A 54 5.73 -10.99 1.58
CA CYS A 54 5.32 -10.50 2.88
C CYS A 54 3.87 -10.01 2.97
N GLY A 55 3.18 -9.81 1.83
CA GLY A 55 1.88 -9.16 1.76
C GLY A 55 0.83 -9.75 2.70
N ARG A 56 0.76 -11.09 2.80
CA ARG A 56 -0.17 -11.78 3.69
C ARG A 56 0.04 -11.48 5.18
N PHE A 57 1.21 -10.96 5.56
CA PHE A 57 1.54 -10.62 6.94
C PHE A 57 1.44 -9.12 7.23
N LEU A 58 1.37 -8.29 6.19
CA LEU A 58 1.24 -6.85 6.30
C LEU A 58 -0.13 -6.46 6.89
N LYS A 59 -0.07 -5.52 7.82
CA LYS A 59 -1.22 -4.81 8.39
C LYS A 59 -1.27 -3.37 7.93
N GLU A 60 -0.13 -2.75 7.70
CA GLU A 60 -0.03 -1.35 7.27
C GLU A 60 0.87 -1.26 6.04
N LEU A 61 0.41 -0.53 5.03
CA LEU A 61 1.13 -0.35 3.79
C LEU A 61 0.97 1.09 3.32
N SER A 62 2.09 1.77 3.11
CA SER A 62 2.13 3.08 2.49
C SER A 62 2.76 2.96 1.11
N ILE A 63 2.11 3.50 0.09
CA ILE A 63 2.57 3.48 -1.30
C ILE A 63 2.53 4.91 -1.83
N GLY A 64 3.65 5.34 -2.40
CA GLY A 64 3.74 6.63 -3.06
C GLY A 64 4.69 6.57 -4.24
N VAL A 65 5.21 7.73 -4.61
CA VAL A 65 6.26 7.87 -5.63
C VAL A 65 7.44 6.95 -5.28
N PRO A 66 8.01 6.21 -6.26
CA PRO A 66 7.77 6.23 -7.70
C PRO A 66 6.72 5.22 -8.21
N PHE A 67 5.93 4.60 -7.34
CA PHE A 67 5.03 3.51 -7.73
C PHE A 67 3.74 4.03 -8.36
N ARG A 68 3.41 3.49 -9.53
CA ARG A 68 2.16 3.78 -10.27
C ARG A 68 1.02 2.88 -9.80
N TYR A 69 -0.20 3.16 -10.26
CA TYR A 69 -1.43 2.40 -9.94
C TYR A 69 -1.32 0.88 -10.17
N ASN A 70 -0.41 0.41 -11.04
CA ASN A 70 -0.24 -1.02 -11.30
C ASN A 70 0.24 -1.82 -10.09
N ILE A 71 0.92 -1.19 -9.12
CA ILE A 71 1.29 -1.85 -7.86
C ILE A 71 0.05 -2.27 -7.05
N LEU A 72 -1.07 -1.56 -7.21
CA LEU A 72 -2.30 -1.82 -6.48
C LEU A 72 -2.87 -3.20 -6.82
N SER A 73 -2.72 -3.69 -8.05
CA SER A 73 -3.11 -5.07 -8.39
C SER A 73 -2.37 -6.10 -7.51
N VAL A 74 -1.07 -5.89 -7.28
CA VAL A 74 -0.26 -6.75 -6.41
C VAL A 74 -0.71 -6.65 -4.95
N VAL A 75 -1.06 -5.43 -4.49
CA VAL A 75 -1.62 -5.23 -3.15
C VAL A 75 -2.94 -5.97 -2.99
N GLN A 76 -3.83 -5.82 -3.96
CA GLN A 76 -5.14 -6.48 -3.97
C GLN A 76 -4.99 -7.99 -3.86
N ASP A 77 -4.05 -8.59 -4.58
CA ASP A 77 -3.87 -10.04 -4.64
C ASP A 77 -3.15 -10.61 -3.42
N HIS A 78 -2.17 -9.89 -2.87
CA HIS A 78 -1.24 -10.44 -1.87
C HIS A 78 -1.39 -9.86 -0.46
N CYS A 79 -2.01 -8.69 -0.28
CA CYS A 79 -2.10 -7.99 1.01
C CYS A 79 -3.50 -8.13 1.66
N LYS A 80 -4.03 -9.35 1.76
CA LYS A 80 -5.42 -9.59 2.23
C LYS A 80 -5.69 -9.27 3.71
N ASN A 81 -4.65 -9.15 4.53
CA ASN A 81 -4.75 -8.84 5.97
C ASN A 81 -4.51 -7.35 6.27
N LEU A 82 -4.49 -6.51 5.24
CA LEU A 82 -4.21 -5.09 5.37
C LEU A 82 -5.34 -4.39 6.15
N GLN A 83 -4.94 -3.63 7.15
CA GLN A 83 -5.81 -2.84 8.04
C GLN A 83 -5.68 -1.35 7.77
N LYS A 84 -4.48 -0.89 7.37
CA LYS A 84 -4.22 0.49 6.99
C LYS A 84 -3.57 0.56 5.61
N LEU A 85 -4.12 1.38 4.74
CA LEU A 85 -3.55 1.69 3.44
C LEU A 85 -3.36 3.19 3.30
N VAL A 86 -2.13 3.62 3.00
CA VAL A 86 -1.81 5.01 2.70
C VAL A 86 -1.38 5.10 1.25
N LEU A 87 -2.03 5.96 0.46
CA LEU A 87 -1.73 6.17 -0.95
C LEU A 87 -1.37 7.63 -1.20
N ASP A 88 -0.25 7.85 -1.90
CA ASP A 88 0.23 9.18 -2.27
C ASP A 88 0.21 9.36 -3.79
N PHE A 89 -0.67 10.24 -4.27
CA PHE A 89 -0.94 10.47 -5.71
C PHE A 89 -0.13 11.61 -6.32
N LYS A 90 0.97 12.07 -5.69
CA LYS A 90 1.76 13.26 -6.09
C LYS A 90 1.98 13.43 -7.60
N TYR A 91 2.16 12.35 -8.36
CA TYR A 91 2.39 12.38 -9.81
C TYR A 91 1.42 11.53 -10.67
N TYR A 92 0.37 10.94 -10.09
CA TYR A 92 -0.45 9.96 -10.82
C TYR A 92 -1.94 10.29 -10.74
N GLY A 93 -2.63 10.07 -11.86
CA GLY A 93 -4.09 10.04 -11.89
C GLY A 93 -4.63 8.83 -11.13
N ILE A 94 -5.86 8.95 -10.67
CA ILE A 94 -6.59 7.94 -9.91
C ILE A 94 -7.19 6.96 -10.90
N LYS A 95 -6.69 5.71 -10.92
CA LYS A 95 -7.34 4.62 -11.64
C LYS A 95 -7.39 3.39 -10.76
N PHE A 96 -8.51 3.26 -10.05
CA PHE A 96 -8.87 2.07 -9.30
C PHE A 96 -9.81 1.23 -10.16
N ASN A 97 -9.73 -0.08 -9.97
CA ASN A 97 -10.85 -0.93 -10.34
C ASN A 97 -11.89 -0.80 -9.22
N ASP A 98 -13.18 -0.78 -9.57
CA ASP A 98 -14.31 -0.69 -8.63
C ASP A 98 -14.26 -1.82 -7.58
N THR A 99 -13.55 -2.92 -7.86
CA THR A 99 -13.38 -4.06 -6.92
C THR A 99 -12.13 -4.00 -6.04
N PHE A 100 -11.29 -2.96 -6.14
CA PHE A 100 -10.02 -2.93 -5.41
C PHE A 100 -10.23 -2.97 -3.90
N PHE A 101 -11.08 -2.07 -3.39
CA PHE A 101 -11.35 -1.97 -1.96
C PHE A 101 -12.21 -3.13 -1.43
N SER A 102 -13.07 -3.72 -2.26
CA SER A 102 -13.92 -4.85 -1.85
C SER A 102 -13.12 -6.11 -1.51
N GLU A 103 -11.92 -6.25 -2.10
CA GLU A 103 -11.02 -7.37 -1.83
C GLU A 103 -10.20 -7.20 -0.55
N LEU A 104 -10.12 -5.98 0.00
CA LEU A 104 -9.40 -5.66 1.23
C LEU A 104 -10.36 -5.72 2.43
N LYS A 105 -10.88 -6.92 2.72
CA LYS A 105 -11.95 -7.17 3.71
C LYS A 105 -11.64 -6.76 5.16
N ASN A 106 -10.37 -6.50 5.47
CA ASN A 106 -9.90 -6.12 6.81
C ASN A 106 -9.47 -4.66 6.88
N LEU A 107 -9.62 -3.89 5.80
CA LEU A 107 -9.18 -2.50 5.73
C LEU A 107 -10.06 -1.66 6.65
N LYS A 108 -9.43 -0.99 7.61
CA LYS A 108 -10.05 -0.13 8.62
C LYS A 108 -9.73 1.34 8.39
N SER A 109 -8.54 1.65 7.91
CA SER A 109 -8.07 3.02 7.70
C SER A 109 -7.52 3.19 6.28
N LEU A 110 -8.03 4.19 5.57
CA LEU A 110 -7.56 4.57 4.23
C LEU A 110 -7.15 6.05 4.25
N GLU A 111 -5.89 6.32 3.92
CA GLU A 111 -5.40 7.69 3.80
C GLU A 111 -4.96 7.95 2.36
N LEU A 112 -5.50 9.00 1.76
CA LEU A 112 -5.25 9.40 0.38
C LEU A 112 -4.60 10.79 0.37
N TYR A 113 -3.41 10.91 -0.20
CA TYR A 113 -2.66 12.16 -0.25
C TYR A 113 -2.45 12.63 -1.68
N ASN A 114 -2.37 13.95 -1.87
CA ASN A 114 -2.20 14.58 -3.17
C ASN A 114 -3.31 14.19 -4.16
N VAL A 115 -4.52 13.97 -3.66
CA VAL A 115 -5.68 13.64 -4.48
C VAL A 115 -6.01 14.85 -5.36
N ARG A 116 -6.01 14.64 -6.68
CA ARG A 116 -6.53 15.61 -7.66
C ARG A 116 -8.05 15.45 -7.72
N GLN A 117 -8.80 16.55 -7.92
CA GLN A 117 -10.26 16.67 -7.82
C GLN A 117 -11.11 15.59 -8.56
N ASP A 118 -10.53 14.72 -9.38
CA ASP A 118 -11.19 13.65 -10.14
C ASP A 118 -11.43 12.34 -9.34
N LEU A 119 -11.77 12.42 -8.05
CA LEU A 119 -12.38 11.27 -7.38
C LEU A 119 -13.81 11.11 -7.90
N ARG A 120 -13.98 10.39 -9.02
CA ARG A 120 -15.30 10.08 -9.58
C ARG A 120 -16.17 9.37 -8.55
N ASP A 121 -17.48 9.55 -8.63
CA ASP A 121 -18.45 9.02 -7.68
C ASP A 121 -18.37 7.50 -7.45
N ASN A 122 -17.84 6.75 -8.43
CA ASN A 122 -17.63 5.30 -8.33
C ASN A 122 -16.36 4.89 -7.57
N PHE A 123 -15.47 5.82 -7.21
CA PHE A 123 -14.26 5.53 -6.45
C PHE A 123 -14.57 4.84 -5.12
N TRP A 124 -15.67 5.26 -4.48
CA TRP A 124 -16.16 4.71 -3.22
C TRP A 124 -17.05 3.48 -3.41
N SER A 125 -17.33 3.07 -4.65
CA SER A 125 -18.11 1.87 -4.87
C SER A 125 -17.31 0.66 -4.35
N GLY A 126 -17.91 -0.09 -3.43
CA GLY A 126 -17.26 -1.28 -2.86
C GLY A 126 -16.23 -1.00 -1.76
N THR A 127 -16.20 0.18 -1.12
CA THR A 127 -15.45 0.34 0.13
C THR A 127 -15.88 -0.74 1.12
N SER A 128 -14.90 -1.45 1.67
CA SER A 128 -15.14 -2.58 2.55
C SER A 128 -16.02 -2.14 3.73
N LYS A 129 -17.01 -2.96 4.10
CA LYS A 129 -17.84 -2.75 5.30
C LYS A 129 -17.02 -2.59 6.60
N SER A 130 -15.74 -2.92 6.56
CA SER A 130 -14.78 -2.79 7.66
C SER A 130 -14.09 -1.42 7.75
N LEU A 131 -14.27 -0.52 6.77
CA LEU A 131 -13.59 0.77 6.76
C LEU A 131 -14.21 1.67 7.84
N GLU A 132 -13.40 2.06 8.81
CA GLU A 132 -13.78 2.89 9.97
C GLU A 132 -13.34 4.35 9.74
N GLU A 133 -12.20 4.55 9.08
CA GLU A 133 -11.54 5.84 8.93
C GLU A 133 -11.11 6.09 7.48
N LEU A 134 -11.48 7.26 6.95
CA LEU A 134 -11.03 7.74 5.65
C LEU A 134 -10.49 9.16 5.77
N LYS A 135 -9.23 9.35 5.38
CA LYS A 135 -8.59 10.68 5.34
C LYS A 135 -8.20 11.02 3.92
N VAL A 136 -8.63 12.18 3.46
CA VAL A 136 -8.31 12.68 2.13
C VAL A 136 -7.62 14.03 2.25
N TYR A 137 -6.39 14.10 1.75
CA TYR A 137 -5.56 15.29 1.70
C TYR A 137 -5.40 15.72 0.24
N GLY A 138 -6.05 16.84 -0.12
CA GLY A 138 -5.96 17.43 -1.44
C GLY A 138 -4.67 18.23 -1.65
N GLN A 139 -4.27 18.44 -2.90
CA GLN A 139 -3.14 19.34 -3.23
C GLN A 139 -3.44 20.83 -2.94
N HIS A 140 -4.72 21.20 -2.77
CA HIS A 140 -5.19 22.58 -2.65
C HIS A 140 -6.32 22.80 -1.62
N TYR A 141 -6.60 21.84 -0.75
CA TYR A 141 -7.70 21.93 0.24
C TYR A 141 -7.28 21.37 1.60
N ASP A 142 -7.87 21.93 2.66
CA ASP A 142 -7.80 21.36 4.01
C ASP A 142 -8.35 19.92 4.01
N SER A 143 -7.76 19.08 4.86
CA SER A 143 -8.08 17.64 4.96
C SER A 143 -9.57 17.39 5.19
N ILE A 144 -10.14 16.45 4.41
CA ILE A 144 -11.49 15.92 4.66
C ILE A 144 -11.32 14.59 5.40
N GLU A 145 -11.80 14.54 6.65
CA GLU A 145 -11.91 13.30 7.42
C GLU A 145 -13.36 12.82 7.39
N LEU A 146 -13.58 11.62 6.87
CA LEU A 146 -14.88 10.96 6.88
C LEU A 146 -14.79 9.75 7.83
N ASN A 147 -15.58 9.79 8.89
CA ASN A 147 -15.71 8.71 9.84
C ASN A 147 -16.96 7.89 9.50
N PHE A 148 -16.79 6.57 9.37
CA PHE A 148 -17.90 5.66 9.12
C PHE A 148 -18.20 4.91 10.42
N THR A 149 -19.31 5.25 11.06
CA THR A 149 -19.85 4.57 12.27
C THR A 149 -20.65 3.34 11.94
#